data_AF-A0A7G2JWM6-F1
#
_entry.id   AF-A0A7G2JWM6-F1
#
_cell.length_a   1.000
_cell.length_b   1.000
_cell.length_c   1.000
_cell.angle_alpha   90.00
_cell.angle_beta   90.00
_cell.angle_gamma   90.00
#
_symmetry.space_group_name_H-M   'P 1'
#
loop_
_entity.id
_entity.type
_entity.pdbx_description
1 polymer ?
#
loop_
_entity_poly.entity_id
_entity_poly.type
_entity_poly.pdbx_seq_one_letter_code
_entity_poly.pdbx_strand_id
1 'polypeptide(L)'
;MLDEKTKDTVWWTSETAKNDNKPMNQATWQSLKDLVTNQLSRKRLFVVDGFCGASEHDRIAVRIVTEVAWQAHFVKNMFIRPTEEQLKN
;
A
#
# COMPACT_ATOMS: atom_id res chain seq x y z
N MET A 1 -0.40 7.24 -9.56
CA MET A 1 0.45 7.56 -10.72
C MET A 1 -0.41 7.56 -11.95
N LEU A 2 -0.27 8.56 -12.83
CA LEU A 2 -0.94 8.57 -14.13
C LEU A 2 -0.07 7.77 -15.10
N ASP A 3 -0.54 6.58 -15.48
CA ASP A 3 0.15 5.64 -16.37
C ASP A 3 -0.85 4.91 -17.27
N GLU A 4 -0.37 4.00 -18.12
CA GLU A 4 -1.20 3.23 -19.04
C GLU A 4 -2.29 2.38 -18.36
N LYS A 5 -2.12 1.99 -17.09
CA LYS A 5 -3.12 1.21 -16.35
C LYS A 5 -4.20 2.09 -15.72
N THR A 6 -3.84 3.29 -15.31
CA THR A 6 -4.72 4.17 -14.52
C THR A 6 -5.33 5.32 -15.31
N LYS A 7 -4.76 5.68 -16.47
CA LYS A 7 -5.18 6.84 -17.27
C LYS A 7 -6.67 6.85 -17.60
N ASP A 8 -7.22 5.69 -17.97
CA ASP A 8 -8.60 5.57 -18.47
C ASP A 8 -9.59 5.05 -17.41
N THR A 9 -9.10 4.64 -16.23
CA THR A 9 -9.91 3.93 -15.22
C THR A 9 -10.02 4.66 -13.89
N VAL A 10 -9.04 5.48 -13.52
CA VAL A 10 -9.09 6.27 -12.29
C VAL A 10 -9.91 7.54 -12.53
N TRP A 11 -10.78 7.89 -11.58
CA TRP A 11 -11.54 9.13 -11.62
C TRP A 11 -10.67 10.33 -11.23
N TRP A 12 -9.92 10.87 -12.19
CA TRP A 12 -8.99 11.99 -11.98
C TRP A 12 -9.70 13.30 -11.63
N THR A 13 -9.03 14.11 -10.82
CA THR A 13 -9.51 15.45 -10.46
C THR A 13 -9.54 16.36 -11.69
N SER A 14 -10.56 17.21 -11.78
CA SER A 14 -10.74 18.20 -12.87
C SER A 14 -11.41 19.47 -12.35
N GLU A 15 -11.49 20.51 -13.18
CA GLU A 15 -12.19 21.74 -12.82
C GLU A 15 -13.69 21.52 -12.62
N THR A 16 -14.30 20.63 -13.41
CA THR A 16 -15.74 20.33 -13.40
C THR A 16 -16.11 19.27 -12.36
N ALA A 17 -15.19 18.37 -12.02
CA ALA A 17 -15.36 17.34 -10.99
C ALA A 17 -14.13 17.29 -10.07
N LYS A 18 -14.11 18.17 -9.07
CA LYS A 18 -13.02 18.25 -8.09
C LYS A 18 -13.05 17.06 -7.14
N ASN A 19 -11.92 16.37 -7.04
CA ASN A 19 -11.66 15.31 -6.06
C ASN A 19 -10.16 15.26 -5.68
N ASP A 20 -9.77 14.32 -4.83
CA ASP A 20 -8.39 14.21 -4.34
C ASP A 20 -7.45 13.36 -5.20
N ASN A 21 -7.94 12.74 -6.27
CA ASN A 21 -7.14 11.92 -7.18
C ASN A 21 -6.28 12.81 -8.09
N LYS A 22 -5.18 13.32 -7.52
CA LYS A 22 -4.21 14.19 -8.19
C LYS A 22 -3.22 13.34 -9.02
N PRO A 23 -2.99 13.66 -10.31
CA PRO A 23 -2.06 12.90 -11.13
C PRO A 23 -0.63 13.07 -10.62
N MET A 24 0.17 12.02 -10.77
CA MET A 24 1.59 12.00 -10.42
C MET A 24 2.35 11.28 -11.54
N ASN A 25 3.46 11.85 -11.98
CA ASN A 25 4.31 11.24 -13.00
C ASN A 25 5.25 10.16 -12.41
N GLN A 26 5.80 9.31 -13.28
CA GLN A 26 6.68 8.20 -12.90
C GLN A 26 7.97 8.66 -12.20
N ALA A 27 8.55 9.79 -12.61
CA ALA A 27 9.81 10.29 -12.04
C ALA A 27 9.60 10.73 -10.57
N THR A 28 8.52 11.44 -10.29
CA THR A 28 8.12 11.83 -8.93
C THR A 28 7.83 10.60 -8.07
N TRP A 29 7.10 9.62 -8.60
CA TRP A 29 6.86 8.36 -7.89
C TRP A 29 8.16 7.63 -7.54
N GLN A 30 9.09 7.53 -8.49
CA GLN A 30 10.38 6.88 -8.27
C GLN A 30 11.19 7.60 -7.18
N SER A 31 11.24 8.93 -7.22
CA SER A 31 11.91 9.72 -6.18
C SER A 31 11.29 9.49 -4.79
N LEU A 32 9.97 9.45 -4.68
CA LEU A 32 9.28 9.15 -3.41
C LEU A 32 9.56 7.74 -2.92
N LYS A 33 9.57 6.76 -3.83
CA LYS A 33 9.92 5.38 -3.52
C LYS A 33 11.36 5.26 -3.01
N ASP A 34 12.29 5.96 -3.65
CA ASP A 34 13.70 5.97 -3.25
C ASP A 34 13.87 6.60 -1.86
N LEU A 35 13.17 7.70 -1.57
CA LEU A 35 13.17 8.31 -0.24
C LEU A 35 12.71 7.33 0.85
N VAL A 36 11.59 6.64 0.63
CA VAL A 36 11.04 5.68 1.60
C VAL A 36 11.95 4.46 1.76
N THR A 37 12.44 3.90 0.65
CA THR A 37 13.31 2.71 0.70
C THR A 37 14.65 3.02 1.36
N ASN A 38 15.23 4.20 1.11
CA ASN A 38 16.43 4.66 1.80
C ASN A 38 16.18 4.86 3.30
N GLN A 39 15.05 5.48 3.67
CA GLN A 39 14.68 5.68 5.07
C GLN A 39 14.53 4.36 5.84
N LEU A 40 13.96 3.34 5.23
CA LEU A 40 13.72 2.04 5.85
C LEU A 40 14.93 1.10 5.78
N SER A 41 15.96 1.44 4.99
CA SER A 41 17.16 0.61 4.84
C SER A 41 18.02 0.58 6.10
N ARG A 42 18.67 -0.56 6.37
CA ARG A 42 19.62 -0.76 7.48
C ARG A 42 19.05 -0.49 8.88
N LYS A 43 17.74 -0.67 9.05
CA LYS A 43 17.04 -0.54 10.32
C LYS A 43 16.35 -1.84 10.69
N ARG A 44 15.97 -1.94 11.97
CA ARG A 44 15.00 -2.96 12.38
C ARG A 44 13.64 -2.60 11.79
N LEU A 45 13.06 -3.54 11.05
CA LEU A 45 11.75 -3.39 10.44
C LEU A 45 10.76 -4.37 11.07
N PHE A 46 9.50 -3.98 11.01
CA PHE A 46 8.34 -4.82 11.29
C PHE A 46 7.65 -5.07 9.95
N VAL A 47 7.45 -6.34 9.63
CA VAL A 47 6.73 -6.77 8.43
C VAL A 47 5.47 -7.47 8.90
N VAL A 48 4.32 -7.01 8.42
CA VAL A 48 3.01 -7.58 8.74
C VAL A 48 2.31 -7.96 7.44
N ASP A 49 2.00 -9.24 7.31
CA ASP A 49 1.17 -9.77 6.22
C ASP A 49 -0.29 -9.88 6.69
N GLY A 50 -1.22 -9.49 5.82
CA GLY A 50 -2.65 -9.42 6.14
C GLY A 50 -3.55 -9.53 4.92
N PHE A 51 -4.86 -9.62 5.15
CA PHE A 51 -5.87 -9.56 4.10
C PHE A 51 -6.78 -8.33 4.25
N CYS A 52 -7.10 -7.71 3.12
CA CYS A 52 -8.14 -6.71 2.99
C CYS A 52 -9.33 -7.31 2.23
N GLY A 53 -10.50 -7.35 2.87
CA GLY A 53 -11.69 -8.05 2.36
C GLY A 53 -11.87 -9.43 2.99
N ALA A 54 -13.10 -9.76 3.41
CA ALA A 54 -13.42 -11.00 4.12
C ALA A 54 -13.66 -12.19 3.18
N SER A 55 -14.14 -11.95 1.95
CA SER A 55 -14.33 -12.97 0.92
C SER A 55 -12.98 -13.46 0.42
N GLU A 56 -12.74 -14.77 0.41
CA GLU A 56 -11.50 -15.33 -0.11
C GLU A 56 -11.33 -15.12 -1.62
N HIS A 57 -12.43 -14.94 -2.36
CA HIS A 57 -12.40 -14.74 -3.81
C HIS A 57 -11.91 -13.36 -4.22
N ASP A 58 -12.19 -12.34 -3.40
CA ASP A 58 -11.96 -10.93 -3.75
C ASP A 58 -10.95 -10.24 -2.82
N ARG A 59 -10.45 -10.95 -1.80
CA ARG A 59 -9.50 -10.36 -0.84
C ARG A 59 -8.18 -10.03 -1.50
N ILE A 60 -7.58 -8.95 -1.03
CA ILE A 60 -6.25 -8.53 -1.43
C ILE A 60 -5.27 -8.91 -0.32
N ALA A 61 -4.25 -9.70 -0.66
CA ALA A 61 -3.12 -9.95 0.22
C ALA A 61 -2.23 -8.70 0.28
N VAL A 62 -2.01 -8.18 1.47
CA VAL A 62 -1.22 -6.97 1.71
C VAL A 62 -0.02 -7.27 2.58
N ARG A 63 1.13 -6.67 2.23
CA ARG A 63 2.35 -6.66 3.04
C ARG A 63 2.66 -5.23 3.45
N ILE A 64 2.65 -4.98 4.75
CA ILE A 64 2.94 -3.68 5.33
C ILE A 64 4.32 -3.73 5.98
N VAL A 65 5.18 -2.76 5.65
CA VAL A 65 6.55 -2.64 6.17
C VAL A 65 6.68 -1.32 6.94
N THR A 66 7.04 -1.39 8.21
CA THR A 66 7.20 -0.20 9.08
C THR A 66 8.47 -0.30 9.92
N GLU A 67 9.04 0.84 10.33
CA GLU A 67 10.15 0.88 11.32
C GLU A 67 9.64 1.09 12.76
N VAL A 68 8.36 1.45 12.94
CA VAL A 68 7.77 1.76 14.24
C VAL A 68 6.77 0.67 14.66
N ALA A 69 6.93 0.17 15.90
CA ALA A 69 6.18 -0.96 16.42
C ALA A 69 4.66 -0.71 16.50
N TRP A 70 4.24 0.48 16.92
CA TRP A 70 2.80 0.78 17.04
C TRP A 70 2.12 0.85 15.67
N GLN A 71 2.84 1.23 14.61
CA GLN A 71 2.30 1.22 13.24
C GLN A 71 2.03 -0.22 12.78
N ALA A 72 2.94 -1.15 13.10
CA ALA A 72 2.74 -2.58 12.86
C ALA A 72 1.58 -3.15 13.69
N HIS A 73 1.46 -2.71 14.95
CA HIS A 73 0.34 -3.11 15.81
C HIS A 73 -1.01 -2.61 15.27
N PHE A 74 -1.06 -1.37 14.77
CA PHE A 74 -2.26 -0.80 14.16
C PHE A 74 -2.75 -1.63 12.98
N VAL A 75 -1.86 -1.95 12.03
CA VAL A 75 -2.26 -2.75 10.86
C VAL A 75 -2.66 -4.17 11.22
N LYS A 76 -2.05 -4.77 12.24
CA LYS A 76 -2.47 -6.08 12.77
C LYS A 76 -3.90 -6.09 13.35
N ASN A 77 -4.39 -4.93 13.78
CA ASN A 77 -5.76 -4.77 14.27
C ASN A 77 -6.74 -4.44 13.15
N MET A 78 -6.33 -3.66 12.15
CA MET A 78 -7.20 -3.19 11.07
C MET A 78 -7.38 -4.20 9.94
N PHE A 79 -6.38 -5.03 9.65
CA PHE A 79 -6.45 -6.05 8.60
C PHE A 79 -6.79 -7.44 9.16
N ILE A 80 -7.37 -8.29 8.32
CA ILE A 80 -7.66 -9.67 8.67
C ILE A 80 -6.33 -10.41 8.81
N ARG A 81 -6.17 -11.09 9.95
CA ARG A 81 -4.97 -11.86 10.26
C ARG A 81 -5.00 -13.19 9.52
N PRO A 82 -4.01 -13.50 8.69
CA PRO A 82 -3.89 -14.81 8.06
C PRO A 82 -3.63 -15.89 9.12
N THR A 83 -4.02 -17.13 8.84
CA THR A 83 -3.58 -18.30 9.61
C THR A 83 -2.10 -18.58 9.35
N GLU A 84 -1.47 -19.38 10.22
CA GLU A 84 -0.08 -19.79 10.01
C GLU A 84 0.11 -20.54 8.68
N GLU A 85 -0.89 -21.30 8.24
CA GLU A 85 -0.86 -21.99 6.94
C GLU A 85 -0.93 -20.99 5.79
N GLN A 86 -1.79 -19.98 5.88
CA GLN A 86 -1.90 -18.92 4.86
C GLN A 86 -0.63 -18.05 4.76
N LEU A 87 0.22 -18.04 5.79
CA LEU A 87 1.52 -17.36 5.77
C LEU A 87 2.65 -18.19 5.15
N LYS A 88 2.46 -19.51 4.99
CA LYS A 88 3.54 -20.40 4.54
C LYS A 88 3.86 -20.32 3.04
N ASN A 89 3.01 -19.64 2.25
CA ASN A 89 3.02 -19.57 0.78
C ASN A 89 2.80 -20.93 0.11
#